data_AF-W1Y8M9-F1
#
_entry.id   AF-W1Y8M9-F1
#
_cell.length_a   1.000
_cell.length_b   1.000
_cell.length_c   1.000
_cell.angle_alpha   90.00
_cell.angle_beta   90.00
_cell.angle_gamma   90.00
#
_symmetry.space_group_name_H-M   'P 1'
#
loop_
_entity.id
_entity.type
_entity.pdbx_description
1 polymer ?
#
loop_
_entity_poly.entity_id
_entity_poly.type
_entity_poly.pdbx_seq_one_letter_code
_entity_poly.pdbx_strand_id
1 'polypeptide(L)' 'PWVFSGAVARMEGKASLGETIDIVDHQGKWLARGAYSPASQIRARVWTFDPSESIDIAFFSRRLQQAQKWRDWL' A
#
# COMPACT_ATOMS: atom_id res chain seq x y z
N PRO A 1 6.23 4.29 2.39
CA PRO A 1 6.85 3.04 2.88
C PRO A 1 6.79 1.95 1.82
N TRP A 2 7.75 1.02 1.81
CA TRP A 2 7.93 0.02 0.74
C TRP A 2 8.31 -1.35 1.29
N VAL A 3 7.85 -2.41 0.62
CA VAL A 3 8.24 -3.80 0.88
C VAL A 3 9.14 -4.27 -0.26
N PHE A 4 10.33 -4.77 0.07
CA PHE A 4 11.24 -5.34 -0.93
C PHE A 4 10.90 -6.78 -1.25
N SER A 5 11.11 -7.18 -2.51
CA SER A 5 10.90 -8.55 -3.01
C SER A 5 11.58 -9.61 -2.15
N GLY A 6 12.81 -9.37 -1.67
CA GLY A 6 13.56 -10.28 -0.81
C GLY A 6 12.98 -10.47 0.59
N ALA A 7 12.07 -9.60 1.04
CA ALA A 7 11.36 -9.73 2.31
C ALA A 7 10.04 -10.50 2.20
N VAL A 8 9.65 -10.93 0.99
CA VAL A 8 8.37 -11.60 0.73
C VAL A 8 8.58 -13.11 0.64
N ALA A 9 8.08 -13.84 1.64
CA ALA A 9 8.17 -15.29 1.68
C ALA A 9 7.29 -15.97 0.62
N ARG A 10 6.05 -15.49 0.45
CA ARG A 10 5.10 -15.99 -0.56
C ARG A 10 4.03 -14.95 -0.88
N MET A 11 3.28 -15.19 -1.95
CA MET A 11 2.09 -14.43 -2.33
C MET A 11 0.91 -15.40 -2.39
N GLU A 12 -0.21 -15.04 -1.77
CA GLU A 12 -1.43 -15.83 -1.76
C GLU A 12 -2.44 -15.21 -2.73
N GLY A 13 -3.02 -16.03 -3.61
CA GLY A 13 -3.91 -15.57 -4.68
C GLY A 13 -3.16 -15.13 -5.95
N LYS A 14 -3.83 -14.36 -6.81
CA LYS A 14 -3.25 -13.71 -7.99
C LYS A 14 -3.61 -12.24 -7.93
N ALA A 15 -2.60 -11.38 -7.92
CA ALA A 15 -2.76 -9.94 -7.96
C ALA A 15 -2.15 -9.37 -9.24
N SER A 16 -2.83 -8.39 -9.82
CA SER A 16 -2.42 -7.66 -11.02
C SER A 16 -1.48 -6.51 -10.66
N LEU A 17 -0.73 -6.01 -11.65
CA LEU A 17 0.08 -4.80 -11.47
C LEU A 17 -0.80 -3.64 -10.98
N GLY A 18 -0.41 -3.01 -9.87
CA GLY A 18 -1.12 -1.89 -9.27
C GLY A 18 -2.31 -2.28 -8.40
N GLU A 19 -2.69 -3.56 -8.36
CA GLU A 19 -3.79 -4.04 -7.53
C GLU A 19 -3.47 -3.82 -6.05
N THR A 20 -4.50 -3.46 -5.29
CA THR A 20 -4.39 -3.25 -3.84
C THR A 20 -4.42 -4.60 -3.14
N ILE A 21 -3.36 -4.89 -2.39
CA ILE A 21 -3.17 -6.13 -1.63
C ILE A 21 -2.97 -5.83 -0.15
N ASP A 22 -3.32 -6.81 0.69
CA ASP A 22 -2.96 -6.79 2.10
C ASP A 22 -1.55 -7.37 2.30
N ILE A 23 -0.82 -6.78 3.24
CA ILE A 23 0.52 -7.18 3.65
C ILE A 23 0.38 -7.72 5.06
N VAL A 24 0.75 -8.98 5.23
CA VAL A 24 0.67 -9.72 6.49
C VAL A 24 2.04 -10.23 6.92
N ASP A 25 2.21 -10.49 8.21
CA ASP A 25 3.39 -11.20 8.69
C ASP A 25 3.32 -12.72 8.42
N HIS A 26 4.36 -13.46 8.81
CA HIS A 26 4.42 -14.90 8.61
C HIS A 26 3.34 -15.72 9.35
N GLN A 27 2.69 -15.14 10.37
CA GLN A 27 1.58 -15.74 11.10
C GLN A 27 0.21 -15.31 10.53
N GLY A 28 0.20 -14.50 9.46
CA GLY A 28 -1.02 -13.95 8.87
C GLY A 28 -1.56 -12.71 9.59
N LYS A 29 -0.81 -12.11 10.52
CA LYS A 29 -1.23 -10.86 11.17
C LYS A 29 -1.16 -9.72 10.17
N TRP A 30 -2.25 -8.96 10.05
CA TRP A 30 -2.29 -7.77 9.19
C TRP A 30 -1.27 -6.72 9.62
N LEU A 31 -0.55 -6.16 8.66
CA LEU A 31 0.46 -5.12 8.87
C LEU A 31 0.12 -3.83 8.13
N ALA A 32 -0.30 -3.94 6.87
CA ALA A 32 -0.54 -2.80 6.00
C ALA A 32 -1.36 -3.20 4.77
N ARG A 33 -1.77 -2.19 4.00
CA ARG A 33 -2.33 -2.37 2.65
C ARG A 33 -1.53 -1.54 1.64
N GLY A 34 -1.29 -2.09 0.45
CA GLY A 34 -0.42 -1.46 -0.54
C GLY A 34 -0.68 -1.90 -1.98
N ALA A 35 -0.08 -1.18 -2.93
CA ALA A 35 -0.15 -1.52 -4.35
C ALA A 35 0.94 -2.53 -4.75
N TYR A 36 0.53 -3.61 -5.41
CA TYR A 36 1.40 -4.68 -5.87
C TYR A 36 2.20 -4.29 -7.13
N SER A 37 3.48 -4.65 -7.17
CA SER A 37 4.34 -4.44 -8.34
C SER A 37 5.15 -5.70 -8.66
N PRO A 38 4.66 -6.59 -9.56
CA PRO A 38 5.29 -7.89 -9.84
C PRO A 38 6.66 -7.81 -10.53
N ALA A 39 6.94 -6.75 -11.29
CA ALA A 39 8.21 -6.58 -12.00
C ALA A 39 9.29 -5.81 -11.21
N SER A 40 8.96 -5.25 -10.03
CA SER A 40 9.86 -4.37 -9.27
C SER A 40 10.53 -5.09 -8.09
N GLN A 41 11.74 -4.65 -7.72
CA GLN A 41 12.36 -5.00 -6.44
C GLN A 41 11.59 -4.41 -5.25
N ILE A 42 10.86 -3.32 -5.45
CA ILE A 42 9.86 -2.84 -4.50
C ILE A 42 8.57 -3.58 -4.81
N ARG A 43 8.34 -4.69 -4.09
CA ARG A 43 7.20 -5.58 -4.31
C ARG A 43 5.86 -4.90 -4.02
N ALA A 44 5.83 -4.05 -3.01
CA ALA A 44 4.64 -3.26 -2.69
C ALA A 44 4.99 -1.86 -2.19
N ARG A 45 4.13 -0.89 -2.52
CA ARG A 45 4.15 0.46 -1.93
C ARG A 45 2.95 0.60 -1.01
N VAL A 46 3.19 0.94 0.25
CA VAL A 46 2.14 1.00 1.27
C VAL A 46 1.25 2.22 1.04
N TRP A 47 -0.06 1.98 0.96
CA TRP A 47 -1.09 3.00 1.02
C TRP A 47 -1.36 3.40 2.46
N THR A 48 -1.62 2.44 3.34
CA THR A 48 -2.08 2.70 4.70
C THR A 48 -1.65 1.62 5.69
N PHE A 49 -1.61 2.04 6.96
CA PHE A 49 -1.46 1.17 8.14
C PHE A 49 -2.74 1.13 8.99
N ASP A 50 -3.83 1.75 8.52
CA ASP A 50 -5.15 1.61 9.10
C ASP A 50 -5.92 0.50 8.36
N PRO A 51 -6.27 -0.62 9.03
CA PRO A 51 -6.99 -1.72 8.39
C PRO A 51 -8.41 -1.35 7.98
N SER A 52 -9.00 -0.31 8.57
CA SER A 52 -10.34 0.16 8.26
C SER A 52 -10.39 1.11 7.05
N GLU A 53 -9.24 1.58 6.56
CA GLU A 53 -9.18 2.54 5.47
C GLU A 53 -9.38 1.85 4.10
N SER A 54 -10.40 2.29 3.37
CA SER A 54 -10.64 1.91 1.98
C SER A 54 -9.68 2.66 1.05
N ILE A 55 -9.14 1.96 0.05
CA ILE A 55 -8.30 2.56 -1.00
C ILE A 55 -9.18 2.82 -2.23
N ASP A 56 -9.95 3.90 -2.13
CA ASP A 56 -10.89 4.36 -3.16
C ASP A 56 -10.55 5.79 -3.64
N ILE A 57 -11.41 6.36 -4.47
CA ILE A 57 -11.24 7.73 -4.97
C ILE A 57 -11.15 8.73 -3.80
N ALA A 58 -11.97 8.55 -2.76
CA ALA A 58 -12.00 9.46 -1.62
C ALA A 58 -10.69 9.42 -0.82
N PHE A 59 -10.04 8.25 -0.71
CA PHE A 59 -8.69 8.13 -0.15
C PHE A 59 -7.68 9.03 -0.88
N PHE A 60 -7.64 8.95 -2.21
CA PHE A 60 -6.73 9.77 -3.00
C PHE A 60 -7.07 11.25 -2.91
N SER A 61 -8.37 11.62 -2.97
CA SER A 61 -8.82 13.00 -2.79
C SER A 61 -8.37 13.58 -1.44
N ARG A 62 -8.55 12.85 -0.33
CA ARG A 62 -8.11 13.28 1.00
C ARG A 62 -6.60 13.51 1.06
N ARG A 63 -5.81 12.59 0.49
CA ARG A 63 -4.34 12.71 0.49
C ARG A 63 -3.83 13.88 -0.35
N LEU A 64 -4.43 14.10 -1.51
CA LEU A 64 -4.08 15.25 -2.37
C LEU A 64 -4.47 16.58 -1.72
N GLN A 65 -5.65 16.66 -1.11
CA GLN A 65 -6.07 17.85 -0.35
C GLN A 65 -5.17 18.12 0.84
N GLN A 66 -4.83 17.09 1.61
CA GLN A 66 -3.88 17.24 2.71
C GLN A 66 -2.55 17.74 2.17
N ALA A 67 -2.01 17.09 1.14
CA ALA A 67 -0.79 17.53 0.48
C ALA A 67 -0.85 19.01 0.10
N GLN A 68 -1.90 19.47 -0.58
CA GLN A 68 -2.09 20.89 -0.94
C GLN A 68 -2.03 21.82 0.28
N LYS A 69 -2.76 21.50 1.36
CA LYS A 69 -2.75 22.30 2.60
C LYS A 69 -1.34 22.48 3.17
N TRP A 70 -0.48 21.46 3.07
CA TRP A 70 0.92 21.57 3.50
C TRP A 70 1.74 22.51 2.61
N ARG A 71 1.39 22.67 1.32
CA ARG A 71 2.07 23.63 0.42
C ARG A 71 1.56 25.05 0.62
N ASP A 72 0.27 25.21 0.87
CA ASP A 72 -0.35 26.53 1.13
C ASP A 72 0.14 27.15 2.44
N TRP A 73 0.62 26.32 3.38
CA TRP A 73 1.15 26.77 4.66
C TRP A 73 2.61 27.24 4.60
N LEU A 74 3.34 26.94 3.51
CA LEU A 74 4.71 27.40 3.25
C LEU A 74 4.70 28.73 2.47
#